data_AF-A0AB39PFW4-F1
#
_entry.id   AF-A0AB39PFW4-F1
#
_cell.length_a   1.000
_cell.length_b   1.000
_cell.length_c   1.000
_cell.angle_alpha   90.00
_cell.angle_beta   90.00
_cell.angle_gamma   90.00
#
_symmetry.space_group_name_H-M   'P 1'
#
loop_
_entity.id
_entity.type
_entity.pdbx_description
1 polymer ?
#
loop_
_entity_poly.entity_id
_entity_poly.type
_entity_poly.pdbx_seq_one_letter_code
_entity_poly.pdbx_strand_id
1 'polypeptide(L)'
;MAGLPSFEKFRENGFHSSTDPLEVSGPFTELMRKIFFRTYMVTTNRKSFPNVEESELIEFMYVKLLSDLSIRHGREAELLCYIEQSEEMKSILSRLPDSVTRQARKTAGQSVSLPRLNTTMVGKRDYMSTAIIDYVMAAVSRWLKADRTTSAESYFYRAFSNIEPSISMLYSFEDGRISSRKDPLH
;
A
#
# COMPACT_ATOMS: atom_id res chain seq x y z
N MET A 1 -23.55 19.03 3.31
CA MET A 1 -22.37 18.34 3.88
C MET A 1 -21.33 19.29 4.45
N ALA A 2 -21.22 20.55 4.00
CA ALA A 2 -20.45 21.55 4.75
C ALA A 2 -21.13 21.84 6.10
N GLY A 3 -20.36 21.94 7.19
CA GLY A 3 -20.84 22.35 8.52
C GLY A 3 -20.95 21.28 9.61
N LEU A 4 -20.58 20.01 9.33
CA LEU A 4 -20.46 18.99 10.37
C LEU A 4 -19.03 18.96 10.94
N PRO A 5 -18.84 19.01 12.27
CA PRO A 5 -17.51 18.96 12.89
C PRO A 5 -16.69 17.72 12.51
N SER A 6 -17.36 16.60 12.23
CA SER A 6 -16.75 15.36 11.72
C SER A 6 -16.13 15.54 10.33
N PHE A 7 -16.78 16.30 9.45
CA PHE A 7 -16.31 16.55 8.09
C PHE A 7 -15.19 17.59 8.05
N GLU A 8 -15.25 18.63 8.89
CA GLU A 8 -14.15 19.60 8.99
C GLU A 8 -12.89 18.94 9.57
N LYS A 9 -13.02 18.09 10.60
CA LYS A 9 -11.91 17.27 11.10
C LYS A 9 -11.33 16.33 10.04
N PHE A 10 -12.17 15.73 9.20
CA PHE A 10 -11.73 14.93 8.07
C PHE A 10 -10.95 15.77 7.05
N ARG A 11 -11.42 16.98 6.71
CA ARG A 11 -10.70 17.89 5.80
C ARG A 11 -9.35 18.32 6.35
N GLU A 12 -9.26 18.50 7.66
CA GLU A 12 -8.02 18.87 8.33
C GLU A 12 -7.05 17.69 8.43
N ASN A 13 -7.50 16.50 8.81
CA ASN A 13 -6.60 15.40 9.18
C ASN A 13 -6.39 14.37 8.06
N GLY A 14 -7.21 14.41 7.01
CA GLY A 14 -7.28 13.34 6.02
C GLY A 14 -8.16 12.18 6.49
N PHE A 15 -8.28 11.14 5.67
CA PHE A 15 -9.07 9.96 5.99
C PHE A 15 -8.29 9.03 6.93
N HIS A 16 -8.89 8.64 8.06
CA HIS A 16 -8.35 7.66 8.97
C HIS A 16 -9.38 6.57 9.27
N SER A 17 -9.25 5.46 8.55
CA SER A 17 -10.14 4.29 8.63
C SER A 17 -10.30 3.67 10.04
N SER A 18 -9.42 4.01 10.98
CA SER A 18 -9.45 3.57 12.38
C SER A 18 -10.19 4.53 13.33
N THR A 19 -10.30 5.80 12.98
CA THR A 19 -10.81 6.85 13.89
C THR A 19 -11.94 7.68 13.30
N ASP A 20 -12.15 7.62 11.99
CA ASP A 20 -13.20 8.41 11.34
C ASP A 20 -14.59 7.87 11.64
N PRO A 21 -15.58 8.75 11.89
CA PRO A 21 -16.96 8.35 12.14
C PRO A 21 -17.60 7.70 10.91
N LEU A 22 -18.67 6.93 11.13
CA LEU A 22 -19.41 6.22 10.07
C LEU A 22 -19.91 7.16 8.97
N GLU A 23 -20.29 8.38 9.33
CA GLU A 23 -20.74 9.42 8.40
C GLU A 23 -19.67 9.86 7.40
N VAL A 24 -18.38 9.67 7.72
CA VAL A 24 -17.24 9.96 6.84
C VAL A 24 -16.77 8.69 6.14
N SER A 25 -16.62 7.59 6.88
CA SER A 25 -16.09 6.32 6.35
C SER A 25 -17.04 5.57 5.44
N GLY A 26 -18.36 5.72 5.61
CA GLY A 26 -19.38 5.15 4.72
C GLY A 26 -19.28 5.71 3.29
N PRO A 27 -19.47 7.02 3.09
CA PRO A 27 -19.32 7.65 1.77
C PRO A 27 -17.94 7.44 1.15
N PHE A 28 -16.87 7.46 1.96
CA PHE A 28 -15.53 7.16 1.47
C PHE A 28 -15.43 5.73 0.92
N THR A 29 -15.96 4.73 1.65
CA THR A 29 -16.00 3.33 1.18
C THR A 29 -16.81 3.18 -0.11
N GLU A 30 -17.92 3.91 -0.24
CA GLU A 30 -18.70 3.93 -1.48
C GLU A 30 -17.94 4.55 -2.65
N LEU A 31 -17.19 5.63 -2.41
CA LEU A 31 -16.31 6.24 -3.40
C LEU A 31 -15.22 5.26 -3.83
N MET A 32 -14.58 4.58 -2.88
CA MET A 32 -13.55 3.57 -3.13
C MET A 32 -14.05 2.46 -4.06
N ARG A 33 -15.32 2.05 -3.96
CA ARG A 33 -15.93 1.06 -4.86
C ARG A 33 -16.15 1.56 -6.29
N LYS A 34 -16.21 2.87 -6.50
CA LYS A 34 -16.50 3.51 -7.81
C LYS A 34 -15.24 3.96 -8.55
N ILE A 35 -14.16 4.24 -7.83
CA ILE A 35 -12.90 4.66 -8.44
C ILE A 35 -12.04 3.45 -8.84
N PHE A 36 -11.37 3.56 -9.97
CA PHE A 36 -10.41 2.55 -10.39
C PHE A 36 -9.03 2.87 -9.81
N PHE A 37 -8.51 1.97 -8.98
CA PHE A 37 -7.14 2.00 -8.49
C PHE A 37 -6.59 0.58 -8.43
N ARG A 38 -5.26 0.47 -8.35
CA ARG A 38 -4.56 -0.80 -8.20
C ARG A 38 -3.68 -0.74 -6.97
N THR A 39 -3.89 -1.66 -6.05
CA THR A 39 -3.09 -1.78 -4.84
C THR A 39 -2.08 -2.89 -4.98
N TYR A 40 -0.85 -2.60 -4.57
CA TYR A 40 0.22 -3.54 -4.39
C TYR A 40 0.67 -3.44 -2.93
N MET A 41 0.70 -4.56 -2.23
CA MET A 41 1.00 -4.60 -0.81
C MET A 41 2.06 -5.66 -0.53
N VAL A 42 3.01 -5.27 0.32
CA VAL A 42 3.97 -6.17 0.94
C VAL A 42 3.68 -6.15 2.44
N THR A 43 3.72 -7.32 3.08
CA THR A 43 3.50 -7.48 4.52
C THR A 43 4.53 -8.41 5.12
N THR A 44 4.74 -8.32 6.43
CA THR A 44 5.61 -9.23 7.17
C THR A 44 5.09 -9.39 8.60
N ASN A 45 5.19 -10.60 9.14
CA ASN A 45 4.97 -10.87 10.57
C ASN A 45 6.30 -10.90 11.36
N ARG A 46 7.41 -10.51 10.73
CA ARG A 46 8.79 -10.46 11.25
C ARG A 46 9.42 -11.81 11.60
N LYS A 47 8.74 -12.95 11.41
CA LYS A 47 9.33 -14.27 11.72
C LYS A 47 10.60 -14.55 10.92
N SER A 48 10.66 -14.09 9.67
CA SER A 48 11.85 -14.21 8.83
C SER A 48 12.92 -13.13 9.08
N PHE A 49 12.62 -12.13 9.93
CA PHE A 49 13.49 -10.98 10.20
C PHE A 49 13.52 -10.60 11.70
N PRO A 50 13.83 -11.54 12.61
CA PRO A 50 13.67 -11.33 14.05
C PRO A 50 14.59 -10.24 14.63
N ASN A 51 15.73 -9.97 13.98
CA ASN A 51 16.76 -9.03 14.45
C ASN A 51 16.98 -7.86 13.48
N VAL A 52 16.04 -7.61 12.56
CA VAL A 52 16.14 -6.49 11.62
C VAL A 52 15.39 -5.30 12.19
N GLU A 53 16.04 -4.14 12.17
CA GLU A 53 15.44 -2.88 12.61
C GLU A 53 14.23 -2.52 11.76
N GLU A 54 13.25 -1.85 12.35
CA GLU A 54 12.00 -1.52 11.66
C GLU A 54 12.24 -0.66 10.40
N SER A 55 13.16 0.29 10.48
CA SER A 55 13.54 1.14 9.35
C SER A 55 14.14 0.35 8.18
N GLU A 56 15.01 -0.63 8.47
CA GLU A 56 15.59 -1.51 7.46
C GLU A 56 14.53 -2.42 6.82
N LEU A 57 13.60 -2.91 7.63
CA LEU A 57 12.49 -3.74 7.17
C LEU A 57 11.55 -2.96 6.24
N ILE A 58 11.24 -1.71 6.60
CA ILE A 58 10.45 -0.80 5.76
C ILE A 58 11.19 -0.55 4.44
N GLU A 59 12.51 -0.30 4.46
CA GLU A 59 13.32 -0.17 3.25
C GLU A 59 13.22 -1.43 2.37
N PHE A 60 13.34 -2.64 2.95
CA PHE A 60 13.16 -3.89 2.20
C PHE A 60 11.78 -4.02 1.57
N MET A 61 10.73 -3.64 2.27
CA MET A 61 9.35 -3.68 1.75
C MET A 61 9.19 -2.73 0.55
N TYR A 62 9.69 -1.50 0.66
CA TYR A 62 9.66 -0.55 -0.46
C TYR A 62 10.50 -1.03 -1.64
N VAL A 63 11.72 -1.53 -1.40
CA VAL A 63 12.59 -2.05 -2.46
C VAL A 63 11.91 -3.19 -3.20
N LYS A 64 11.31 -4.15 -2.48
CA LYS A 64 10.56 -5.26 -3.07
C LYS A 64 9.39 -4.77 -3.92
N LEU A 65 8.57 -3.89 -3.35
CA LEU A 65 7.37 -3.36 -4.01
C LEU A 65 7.73 -2.61 -5.30
N LEU A 66 8.65 -1.66 -5.19
CA LEU A 66 9.00 -0.76 -6.29
C LEU A 66 9.86 -1.46 -7.35
N SER A 67 10.65 -2.49 -6.99
CA SER A 67 11.36 -3.30 -8.00
C SER A 67 10.39 -4.10 -8.86
N ASP A 68 9.38 -4.71 -8.24
CA ASP A 68 8.36 -5.47 -8.98
C ASP A 68 7.55 -4.57 -9.90
N LEU A 69 7.18 -3.38 -9.41
CA LEU A 69 6.48 -2.37 -10.21
C LEU A 69 7.36 -1.86 -11.36
N SER A 70 8.64 -1.59 -11.12
CA SER A 70 9.57 -1.13 -12.16
C SER A 70 9.73 -2.16 -13.28
N ILE A 71 9.84 -3.46 -12.93
CA ILE A 71 9.90 -4.53 -13.92
C ILE A 71 8.58 -4.61 -14.69
N ARG A 72 7.45 -4.61 -13.99
CA ARG A 72 6.11 -4.71 -14.60
C ARG A 72 5.82 -3.56 -15.56
N HIS A 73 6.32 -2.36 -15.24
CA HIS A 73 6.14 -1.14 -15.99
C HIS A 73 7.41 -0.74 -16.77
N GLY A 74 8.25 -1.71 -17.15
CA GLY A 74 9.51 -1.49 -17.88
C GLY A 74 9.37 -0.79 -19.25
N ARG A 75 8.14 -0.61 -19.75
CA ARG A 75 7.85 0.13 -20.99
C ARG A 75 7.56 1.61 -20.75
N GLU A 76 7.31 2.00 -19.51
CA GLU A 76 7.07 3.39 -19.15
C GLU A 76 8.39 4.14 -19.04
N ALA A 77 8.39 5.43 -19.36
CA ALA A 77 9.59 6.26 -19.23
C ALA A 77 9.91 6.56 -17.76
N GLU A 78 8.88 6.74 -16.93
CA GLU A 78 9.01 7.19 -15.55
C GLU A 78 7.92 6.58 -14.66
N LEU A 79 8.28 6.34 -13.39
CA LEU A 79 7.36 6.05 -12.30
C LEU A 79 7.50 7.14 -11.23
N LEU A 80 6.39 7.85 -10.97
CA LEU A 80 6.29 8.81 -9.88
C LEU A 80 5.82 8.08 -8.61
N CYS A 81 6.59 8.22 -7.53
CA CYS A 81 6.32 7.59 -6.26
C CYS A 81 6.22 8.66 -5.18
N TYR A 82 5.00 8.85 -4.66
CA TYR A 82 4.73 9.76 -3.56
C TYR A 82 4.66 8.97 -2.26
N ILE A 83 5.55 9.27 -1.33
CA ILE A 83 5.66 8.58 -0.04
C ILE A 83 5.22 9.54 1.05
N GLU A 84 4.26 9.12 1.86
CA GLU A 84 3.76 9.92 2.97
C GLU A 84 4.87 10.21 3.98
N GLN A 85 4.93 11.45 4.46
CA GLN A 85 5.97 11.90 5.38
C GLN A 85 6.00 11.08 6.67
N SER A 86 7.16 10.49 6.94
CA SER A 86 7.58 9.97 8.24
C SER A 86 9.04 10.41 8.46
N GLU A 87 9.37 10.87 9.66
CA GLU A 87 10.70 11.40 9.98
C GLU A 87 11.78 10.31 9.82
N GLU A 88 11.41 9.07 10.10
CA GLU A 88 12.23 7.87 9.95
C GLU A 88 12.52 7.53 8.47
N MET A 89 11.69 8.01 7.54
CA MET A 89 11.76 7.64 6.13
C MET A 89 12.69 8.51 5.29
N LYS A 90 13.08 9.69 5.80
CA LYS A 90 13.83 10.68 5.03
C LYS A 90 15.20 10.17 4.55
N SER A 91 15.89 9.39 5.38
CA SER A 91 17.19 8.79 5.06
C SER A 91 17.10 7.60 4.08
N ILE A 92 15.93 6.97 4.00
CA ILE A 92 15.67 5.83 3.10
C ILE A 92 15.34 6.35 1.70
N LEU A 93 14.58 7.44 1.57
CA LEU A 93 14.17 7.99 0.28
C LEU A 93 15.34 8.30 -0.67
N SER A 94 16.43 8.87 -0.16
CA SER A 94 17.58 9.23 -1.00
C SER A 94 18.28 8.02 -1.63
N ARG A 95 18.19 6.84 -0.99
CA ARG A 95 18.83 5.60 -1.43
C ARG A 95 17.88 4.68 -2.19
N LEU A 96 16.57 4.95 -2.11
CA LEU A 96 15.54 4.05 -2.59
C LEU A 96 15.58 3.82 -4.12
N PRO A 97 15.74 4.85 -4.99
CA PRO A 97 15.83 4.64 -6.43
C PRO A 97 16.97 3.70 -6.88
N ASP A 98 18.14 3.85 -6.28
CA ASP A 98 19.31 3.02 -6.59
C ASP A 98 19.12 1.58 -6.11
N SER A 99 18.61 1.41 -4.88
CA SER A 99 18.30 0.09 -4.32
C SER A 99 17.25 -0.64 -5.14
N VAL A 100 16.19 0.06 -5.58
CA VAL A 100 15.14 -0.49 -6.46
C VAL A 100 15.71 -0.92 -7.80
N THR A 101 16.50 -0.06 -8.46
CA THR A 101 17.10 -0.36 -9.76
C THR A 101 18.03 -1.57 -9.70
N ARG A 102 18.88 -1.62 -8.66
CA ARG A 102 19.79 -2.76 -8.42
C ARG A 102 19.02 -4.05 -8.21
N GLN A 103 17.97 -4.02 -7.39
CA GLN A 103 17.15 -5.19 -7.13
C GLN A 103 16.38 -5.64 -8.39
N ALA A 104 15.80 -4.70 -9.14
CA ALA A 104 15.08 -5.01 -10.37
C ALA A 104 15.98 -5.67 -11.43
N ARG A 105 17.20 -5.14 -11.63
CA ARG A 105 18.19 -5.75 -12.53
C ARG A 105 18.70 -7.11 -12.05
N LYS A 106 18.84 -7.29 -10.72
CA LYS A 106 19.18 -8.60 -10.14
C LYS A 106 18.09 -9.63 -10.42
N THR A 107 16.81 -9.22 -10.38
CA THR A 107 15.67 -10.12 -10.58
C THR A 107 15.36 -10.39 -12.06
N ALA A 108 15.37 -9.38 -12.92
CA ALA A 108 14.95 -9.48 -14.32
C ALA A 108 16.09 -9.46 -15.35
N GLY A 109 17.35 -9.33 -14.89
CA GLY A 109 18.54 -9.26 -15.74
C GLY A 109 19.04 -7.83 -15.98
N GLN A 110 20.34 -7.68 -16.26
CA GLN A 110 21.00 -6.38 -16.40
C GLN A 110 20.53 -5.55 -17.61
N SER A 111 20.04 -6.21 -18.65
CA SER A 111 19.56 -5.59 -19.89
C SER A 111 18.10 -5.15 -19.84
N VAL A 112 17.40 -5.39 -18.72
CA VAL A 112 15.99 -5.01 -18.59
C VAL A 112 15.87 -3.47 -18.63
N SER A 113 14.96 -2.98 -19.48
CA SER A 113 14.58 -1.57 -19.46
C SER A 113 13.76 -1.29 -18.20
N LEU A 114 14.14 -0.26 -17.47
CA LEU A 114 13.47 0.17 -16.25
C LEU A 114 13.09 1.64 -16.38
N PRO A 115 11.89 2.03 -15.93
CA PRO A 115 11.50 3.43 -15.86
C PRO A 115 12.41 4.17 -14.88
N ARG A 116 12.59 5.48 -15.10
CA ARG A 116 13.17 6.35 -14.07
C ARG A 116 12.23 6.35 -12.86
N LEU A 117 12.71 5.97 -11.68
CA LEU A 117 11.93 6.09 -10.45
C LEU A 117 12.18 7.45 -9.83
N ASN A 118 11.11 8.24 -9.67
CA ASN A 118 11.16 9.56 -9.04
C ASN A 118 10.35 9.53 -7.74
N THR A 119 11.06 9.57 -6.61
CA THR A 119 10.47 9.49 -5.27
C THR A 119 10.37 10.87 -4.64
N THR A 120 9.18 11.24 -4.19
CA THR A 120 8.92 12.51 -3.49
C THR A 120 8.23 12.22 -2.16
N MET A 121 8.71 12.83 -1.08
CA MET A 121 8.01 12.82 0.20
C MET A 121 6.89 13.85 0.17
N VAL A 122 5.71 13.47 0.65
CA VAL A 122 4.52 14.33 0.61
C VAL A 122 3.79 14.31 1.95
N GLY A 123 3.23 15.44 2.34
CA GLY A 123 2.31 15.50 3.46
C GLY A 123 0.98 14.82 3.12
N LYS A 124 0.25 14.36 4.14
CA LYS A 124 -1.08 13.74 3.98
C LYS A 124 -2.04 14.57 3.11
N ARG A 125 -1.94 15.89 3.19
CA ARG A 125 -2.82 16.85 2.48
C ARG A 125 -2.41 17.09 1.03
N ASP A 126 -1.20 16.73 0.63
CA ASP A 126 -0.67 17.09 -0.69
C ASP A 126 -1.25 16.20 -1.79
N TYR A 127 -1.63 14.96 -1.46
CA TYR A 127 -2.20 14.00 -2.40
C TYR A 127 -3.35 13.24 -1.78
N MET A 128 -4.57 13.44 -2.27
CA MET A 128 -5.78 12.73 -1.80
C MET A 128 -5.67 11.19 -1.92
N SER A 129 -4.75 10.68 -2.74
CA SER A 129 -4.48 9.24 -2.86
C SER A 129 -3.88 8.62 -1.59
N THR A 130 -3.34 9.40 -0.65
CA THR A 130 -2.88 8.89 0.66
C THR A 130 -4.03 8.28 1.47
N ALA A 131 -5.23 8.85 1.39
CA ALA A 131 -6.44 8.31 1.99
C ALA A 131 -6.80 6.89 1.47
N ILE A 132 -6.52 6.62 0.19
CA ILE A 132 -6.72 5.30 -0.43
C ILE A 132 -5.78 4.28 0.22
N ILE A 133 -4.51 4.67 0.42
CA ILE A 133 -3.49 3.82 1.04
C ILE A 133 -3.91 3.47 2.48
N ASP A 134 -4.29 4.46 3.28
CA ASP A 134 -4.75 4.27 4.68
C ASP A 134 -5.94 3.32 4.79
N TYR A 135 -6.91 3.46 3.88
CA TYR A 135 -8.08 2.59 3.84
C TYR A 135 -7.70 1.14 3.52
N VAL A 136 -6.91 0.94 2.47
CA VAL A 136 -6.51 -0.39 2.01
C VAL A 136 -5.61 -1.06 3.04
N MET A 137 -4.62 -0.34 3.59
CA MET A 137 -3.74 -0.82 4.64
C MET A 137 -4.51 -1.29 5.86
N ALA A 138 -5.51 -0.52 6.31
CA ALA A 138 -6.28 -0.89 7.48
C ALA A 138 -7.20 -2.10 7.23
N ALA A 139 -7.87 -2.15 6.08
CA ALA A 139 -8.72 -3.29 5.72
C ALA A 139 -7.92 -4.59 5.67
N VAL A 140 -6.76 -4.59 5.00
CA VAL A 140 -5.87 -5.76 4.94
C VAL A 140 -5.29 -6.09 6.32
N SER A 141 -4.81 -5.11 7.08
CA SER A 141 -4.21 -5.36 8.40
C SER A 141 -5.20 -5.98 9.39
N ARG A 142 -6.45 -5.52 9.40
CA ARG A 142 -7.51 -6.09 10.24
C ARG A 142 -7.83 -7.53 9.84
N TRP A 143 -7.91 -7.80 8.53
CA TRP A 143 -8.15 -9.14 8.02
C TRP A 143 -7.00 -10.11 8.33
N LEU A 144 -5.75 -9.68 8.17
CA LEU A 144 -4.57 -10.47 8.57
C LEU A 144 -4.57 -10.79 10.06
N LYS A 145 -4.95 -9.82 10.92
CA LYS A 145 -5.09 -10.01 12.38
C LYS A 145 -6.23 -10.96 12.74
N ALA A 146 -7.24 -11.08 11.90
CA ALA A 146 -8.36 -12.00 12.03
C ALA A 146 -8.08 -13.38 11.41
N ASP A 147 -6.80 -13.78 11.40
CA ASP A 147 -6.30 -15.06 10.89
C ASP A 147 -6.75 -15.38 9.45
N ARG A 148 -6.84 -14.34 8.61
CA ARG A 148 -7.15 -14.47 7.17
C ARG A 148 -8.47 -15.18 6.89
N THR A 149 -9.43 -15.08 7.81
CA THR A 149 -10.74 -15.73 7.67
C THR A 149 -11.41 -15.40 6.32
N THR A 150 -12.03 -16.39 5.68
CA THR A 150 -12.82 -16.26 4.44
C THR A 150 -14.32 -16.37 4.69
N SER A 151 -14.75 -16.33 5.95
CA SER A 151 -16.17 -16.40 6.30
C SER A 151 -16.89 -15.12 5.90
N ALA A 152 -17.93 -15.23 5.06
CA ALA A 152 -18.78 -14.10 4.66
C ALA A 152 -19.47 -13.41 5.85
N GLU A 153 -19.65 -14.11 6.96
CA GLU A 153 -20.21 -13.58 8.21
C GLU A 153 -19.20 -12.73 9.00
N SER A 154 -17.90 -12.90 8.73
CA SER A 154 -16.85 -12.09 9.34
C SER A 154 -16.84 -10.67 8.78
N TYR A 155 -16.97 -9.69 9.67
CA TYR A 155 -16.82 -8.27 9.33
C TYR A 155 -15.46 -7.97 8.68
N PHE A 156 -14.38 -8.58 9.17
CA PHE A 156 -13.02 -8.35 8.66
C PHE A 156 -12.86 -8.88 7.24
N TYR A 157 -13.43 -10.05 6.94
CA TYR A 157 -13.42 -10.59 5.58
C TYR A 157 -14.27 -9.75 4.64
N ARG A 158 -15.47 -9.32 5.04
CA ARG A 158 -16.30 -8.42 4.21
C ARG A 158 -15.60 -7.10 3.89
N ALA A 159 -14.86 -6.53 4.84
CA ALA A 159 -14.09 -5.32 4.61
C ALA A 159 -12.95 -5.55 3.61
N PHE A 160 -12.24 -6.67 3.71
CA PHE A 160 -11.20 -7.07 2.77
C PHE A 160 -11.76 -7.37 1.37
N SER A 161 -12.84 -8.15 1.26
CA SER A 161 -13.42 -8.56 -0.02
C SER A 161 -13.92 -7.35 -0.83
N ASN A 162 -14.32 -6.26 -0.17
CA ASN A 162 -14.66 -5.01 -0.84
C ASN A 162 -13.51 -4.37 -1.62
N ILE A 163 -12.26 -4.56 -1.16
CA ILE A 163 -11.07 -3.99 -1.80
C ILE A 163 -10.30 -5.01 -2.63
N GLU A 164 -10.52 -6.32 -2.43
CA GLU A 164 -9.80 -7.37 -3.15
C GLU A 164 -9.79 -7.20 -4.69
N PRO A 165 -10.88 -6.76 -5.35
CA PRO A 165 -10.86 -6.50 -6.79
C PRO A 165 -9.82 -5.45 -7.24
N SER A 166 -9.42 -4.54 -6.35
CA SER A 166 -8.37 -3.54 -6.57
C SER A 166 -6.96 -4.05 -6.25
N ILE A 167 -6.83 -5.15 -5.51
CA ILE A 167 -5.54 -5.74 -5.11
C ILE A 167 -4.92 -6.44 -6.31
N SER A 168 -3.92 -5.80 -6.90
CA SER A 168 -3.10 -6.40 -7.96
C SER A 168 -2.11 -7.42 -7.41
N MET A 169 -1.60 -7.19 -6.20
CA MET A 169 -0.72 -8.12 -5.49
C MET A 169 -0.78 -7.87 -3.98
N LEU A 170 -0.99 -8.93 -3.20
CA LEU A 170 -0.75 -8.96 -1.75
C LEU A 170 0.29 -10.05 -1.48
N TYR A 171 1.47 -9.63 -1.01
CA TYR A 171 2.62 -10.49 -0.80
C TYR A 171 3.10 -10.42 0.64
N SER A 172 3.37 -11.58 1.24
CA SER A 172 4.01 -11.75 2.54
C SER A 172 5.45 -12.19 2.36
N PHE A 173 6.39 -11.62 3.12
CA PHE A 173 7.75 -12.16 3.12
C PHE A 173 7.84 -13.58 3.69
N GLU A 174 6.92 -13.98 4.57
CA GLU A 174 6.93 -15.32 5.16
C GLU A 174 6.18 -16.35 4.30
N ASP A 175 5.05 -15.95 3.72
CA ASP A 175 4.12 -16.88 3.07
C ASP A 175 4.10 -16.74 1.55
N GLY A 176 4.87 -15.80 0.99
CA GLY A 176 4.85 -15.49 -0.44
C GLY A 176 3.56 -14.78 -0.86
N ARG A 177 3.05 -15.09 -2.06
CA ARG A 177 1.83 -14.47 -2.59
C ARG A 177 0.60 -14.95 -1.82
N ILE A 178 -0.10 -14.04 -1.15
CA ILE A 178 -1.35 -14.32 -0.42
C ILE A 178 -2.56 -14.21 -1.35
N SER A 179 -2.67 -13.11 -2.10
CA SER A 179 -3.79 -12.86 -3.04
C SER A 179 -3.30 -12.03 -4.21
N SER A 180 -3.92 -12.22 -5.37
CA SER A 180 -3.70 -11.35 -6.52
C SER A 180 -4.95 -11.29 -7.40
N ARG A 181 -5.07 -10.26 -8.23
CA ARG A 181 -6.17 -10.15 -9.19
C ARG A 181 -6.37 -11.39 -10.10
N LYS A 182 -5.32 -12.18 -10.37
CA LYS A 182 -5.40 -13.39 -11.20
C LYS A 182 -5.78 -14.65 -10.40
N ASP A 183 -5.66 -14.57 -9.09
CA ASP A 183 -5.80 -15.67 -8.14
C ASP A 183 -6.36 -15.06 -6.84
N PRO A 184 -7.62 -14.60 -6.86
CA PRO A 184 -8.28 -14.05 -5.68
C PRO A 184 -8.60 -15.17 -4.69
N LEU A 185 -8.88 -14.82 -3.43
CA LEU A 185 -9.19 -15.81 -2.39
C LEU A 185 -10.60 -16.42 -2.50
N HIS A 186 -11.39 -16.02 -3.50
CA HIS A 186 -12.77 -16.42 -3.72
C HIS A 186 -13.07 -16.74 -5.19
#